data_AF-A0A958RRZ1-F1
#
_entry.id   AF-A0A958RRZ1-F1
#
_cell.length_a   1.000
_cell.length_b   1.000
_cell.length_c   1.000
_cell.angle_alpha   90.00
_cell.angle_beta   90.00
_cell.angle_gamma   90.00
#
_symmetry.space_group_name_H-M   'P 1'
#
loop_
_entity.id
_entity.type
_entity.pdbx_description
1 polymer ?
#
loop_
_entity_poly.entity_id
_entity_poly.type
_entity_poly.pdbx_seq_one_letter_code
_entity_poly.pdbx_strand_id
1 'polypeptide(L)'
;MESIAPTLNLIINLRFDLQQGVSLYDSLQNYSHKNSCQLSKDLTAWLYSYDHSLNNWQFPDGYSMYRRTLFDLLHEGLNGVSIVEKLIELENLVLKECHRNLEKLTLVLPYKGLLPLMLCMFPALILIVLGPVFYEFMEVLN
;
A
#
# COMPACT_ATOMS: atom_id res chain seq x y z
N MET A 1 2.70 8.34 3.48
CA MET A 1 1.68 7.27 3.54
C MET A 1 2.38 5.97 3.24
N GLU A 2 2.46 5.09 4.22
CA GLU A 2 3.12 3.80 4.09
C GLU A 2 2.34 2.93 3.10
N SER A 3 3.01 2.39 2.09
CA SER A 3 2.37 1.44 1.18
C SER A 3 2.19 0.11 1.93
N ILE A 4 0.95 -0.36 1.99
CA ILE A 4 0.56 -1.66 2.55
C ILE A 4 1.06 -2.81 1.65
N ALA A 5 1.21 -2.55 0.35
CA ALA A 5 1.51 -3.56 -0.66
C ALA A 5 2.87 -4.27 -0.48
N PRO A 6 4.00 -3.60 -0.17
CA PRO A 6 5.29 -4.25 0.09
C PRO A 6 5.24 -5.24 1.26
N THR A 7 4.56 -4.88 2.35
CA THR A 7 4.45 -5.72 3.55
C THR A 7 3.66 -7.00 3.25
N LEU A 8 2.52 -6.86 2.56
CA LEU A 8 1.73 -8.01 2.14
C LEU A 8 2.50 -8.91 1.18
N ASN A 9 3.21 -8.33 0.20
CA ASN A 9 4.03 -9.08 -0.75
C ASN A 9 5.14 -9.88 -0.04
N LEU A 10 5.81 -9.27 0.95
CA LEU A 10 6.81 -9.96 1.76
C LEU A 10 6.19 -11.15 2.51
N ILE A 11 5.08 -10.95 3.20
CA ILE A 11 4.38 -12.02 3.95
C ILE A 11 4.01 -13.19 3.03
N ILE A 12 3.44 -12.90 1.86
CA ILE A 12 3.04 -13.93 0.90
C ILE A 12 4.24 -14.74 0.40
N ASN A 13 5.34 -14.07 0.01
CA ASN A 13 6.53 -14.75 -0.48
C ASN A 13 7.16 -15.61 0.62
N LEU A 14 7.28 -15.08 1.84
CA LEU A 14 7.82 -15.84 2.97
C LEU A 14 6.97 -17.06 3.27
N ARG A 15 5.65 -16.92 3.31
CA ARG A 15 4.75 -18.07 3.54
C ARG A 15 4.95 -19.14 2.47
N PHE A 16 4.98 -18.74 1.20
CA PHE A 16 5.13 -19.66 0.06
C PHE A 16 6.47 -20.40 0.11
N ASP A 17 7.55 -19.70 0.42
CA ASP A 17 8.88 -20.28 0.50
C ASP A 17 9.01 -21.22 1.72
N LEU A 18 8.50 -20.82 2.89
CA LEU A 18 8.52 -21.65 4.10
C LEU A 18 7.71 -22.94 3.91
N GLN A 19 6.58 -22.88 3.20
CA GLN A 19 5.78 -24.06 2.85
C GLN A 19 6.53 -25.04 1.93
N GLN A 20 7.48 -24.55 1.14
CA GLN A 20 8.36 -25.38 0.30
C GLN A 20 9.60 -25.89 1.05
N GLY A 21 9.76 -25.55 2.33
CA GLY A 21 10.92 -25.94 3.14
C GLY A 21 12.17 -25.09 2.86
N VAL A 22 12.03 -23.94 2.20
CA VAL A 22 13.11 -22.96 2.07
C VAL A 22 13.36 -22.32 3.44
N SER A 23 14.63 -22.05 3.75
CA SER A 23 14.97 -21.40 5.02
C SER A 23 14.45 -19.96 5.05
N LEU A 24 14.02 -19.50 6.23
CA LEU A 24 13.53 -18.13 6.40
C LEU A 24 14.60 -17.11 5.97
N TYR A 25 15.85 -17.37 6.34
CA TYR A 25 16.97 -16.50 6.03
C TYR A 25 17.19 -16.36 4.52
N ASP A 26 17.21 -17.48 3.78
CA ASP A 26 17.39 -17.45 2.33
C ASP A 26 16.24 -16.71 1.63
N SER A 27 15.01 -16.90 2.08
CA SER A 27 13.84 -16.18 1.56
C SER A 27 13.93 -14.68 1.78
N LEU A 28 14.36 -14.25 2.96
CA LEU A 28 14.53 -12.84 3.30
C LEU A 28 15.63 -12.18 2.46
N GLN A 29 16.75 -12.88 2.26
CA GLN A 29 17.84 -12.42 1.40
C GLN A 29 17.40 -12.33 -0.07
N ASN A 30 16.72 -13.37 -0.57
CA ASN A 30 16.17 -13.41 -1.92
C ASN A 30 15.16 -12.29 -2.16
N TYR A 31 14.26 -12.03 -1.20
CA TYR A 31 13.31 -10.94 -1.30
C TYR A 31 14.02 -9.58 -1.36
N SER A 32 15.04 -9.38 -0.52
CA SER A 32 15.80 -8.14 -0.45
C SER A 32 16.57 -7.84 -1.73
N HIS A 33 17.11 -8.86 -2.39
CA HIS A 33 17.78 -8.70 -3.69
C HIS A 33 16.80 -8.45 -4.85
N LYS A 34 15.63 -9.11 -4.85
CA LYS A 34 14.65 -8.99 -5.93
C LYS A 34 13.87 -7.67 -5.93
N ASN A 35 13.70 -7.04 -4.77
CA ASN A 35 12.87 -5.85 -4.61
C ASN A 35 13.70 -4.62 -4.21
N SER A 36 13.45 -3.49 -4.85
CA SER A 36 14.16 -2.22 -4.58
C SER A 36 13.38 -1.23 -3.69
N CYS A 37 12.42 -1.72 -2.91
CA CYS A 37 11.53 -0.88 -2.10
C CYS A 37 12.18 -0.43 -0.78
N GLN A 38 11.58 0.56 -0.09
CA GLN A 38 12.10 0.99 1.22
C GLN A 38 12.14 -0.16 2.22
N LEU A 39 11.12 -1.04 2.20
CA LEU A 39 11.05 -2.20 3.09
C LEU A 39 12.22 -3.17 2.86
N SER A 40 12.67 -3.40 1.63
CA SER A 40 13.81 -4.30 1.38
C SER A 40 15.12 -3.71 1.90
N LYS A 41 15.30 -2.38 1.81
CA LYS A 41 16.44 -1.69 2.41
C LYS A 41 16.42 -1.82 3.93
N ASP A 42 15.27 -1.58 4.54
CA ASP A 42 15.10 -1.69 5.98
C ASP A 42 15.32 -3.14 6.44
N LEU A 43 14.86 -4.12 5.67
CA LEU A 43 15.03 -5.55 5.94
C LEU A 43 16.49 -5.97 5.83
N THR A 44 17.23 -5.44 4.84
CA THR A 44 18.68 -5.67 4.70
C THR A 44 19.44 -5.08 5.89
N ALA A 45 19.10 -3.85 6.31
CA ALA A 45 19.72 -3.21 7.47
C ALA A 45 19.42 -3.97 8.76
N TRP A 46 18.20 -4.46 8.92
CA TRP A 46 17.78 -5.29 10.05
C TRP A 46 18.52 -6.63 10.08
N LEU A 47 18.58 -7.36 8.96
CA LEU A 47 19.34 -8.62 8.86
C LEU A 47 20.81 -8.42 9.22
N TYR A 48 21.43 -7.36 8.70
CA TYR A 48 22.81 -7.02 9.03
C TYR A 48 22.99 -6.79 10.55
N SER A 49 22.04 -6.11 11.20
CA SER A 49 22.08 -5.91 12.66
C SER A 49 21.88 -7.21 13.45
N TYR A 50 21.04 -8.12 12.93
CA TYR A 50 20.81 -9.43 13.51
C TYR A 50 22.07 -10.29 13.47
N ASP A 51 22.74 -10.37 12.32
CA ASP A 51 23.96 -11.17 12.13
C ASP A 51 25.11 -10.72 13.04
N HIS A 52 25.21 -9.41 13.30
CA HIS A 52 26.26 -8.84 14.15
C HIS A 52 25.88 -8.79 15.64
N SER A 53 24.74 -9.38 16.02
CA SER A 53 24.22 -9.33 17.40
C SER A 53 24.12 -7.91 17.96
N LEU A 54 23.88 -6.94 17.07
CA LEU A 54 23.69 -5.54 17.45
C LEU A 54 22.26 -5.40 17.99
N ASN A 55 22.09 -5.52 19.30
CA ASN A 55 20.81 -5.41 20.01
C ASN A 55 20.12 -4.03 19.91
N ASN A 56 20.58 -3.15 19.04
CA ASN A 56 20.14 -1.75 18.95
C ASN A 56 19.24 -1.50 17.74
N TRP A 57 18.65 -2.52 17.12
CA TRP A 57 17.68 -2.27 16.06
C TRP A 57 16.48 -1.50 16.61
N GLN A 58 16.32 -0.28 16.12
CA GLN A 58 15.18 0.57 16.42
C GLN A 58 14.32 0.66 15.16
N PHE A 59 13.02 0.45 15.34
CA PHE A 59 12.07 0.62 14.25
C PHE A 59 12.07 2.09 13.79
N PRO A 60 12.21 2.34 12.48
CA PRO A 60 12.10 3.69 11.95
C PRO A 60 10.76 4.33 12.33
N ASP A 61 10.78 5.63 12.59
CA ASP A 61 9.56 6.41 12.85
C ASP A 61 8.60 6.32 11.66
N GLY A 62 7.32 6.11 11.97
CA GLY A 62 6.27 5.95 10.95
C GLY A 62 6.06 4.52 10.46
N TYR A 63 6.74 3.51 11.03
CA TYR A 63 6.39 2.10 10.82
C TYR A 63 4.99 1.78 11.34
N SER A 64 4.14 1.24 10.46
CA SER A 64 2.85 0.67 10.83
C SER A 64 3.02 -0.46 11.86
N MET A 65 1.97 -0.65 12.65
CA MET A 65 1.88 -1.77 13.58
C MET A 65 2.14 -3.11 12.88
N TYR A 66 1.61 -3.30 11.67
CA TYR A 66 1.80 -4.53 10.88
C TYR A 66 3.26 -4.81 10.53
N ARG A 67 4.04 -3.78 10.19
CA ARG A 67 5.47 -3.97 9.93
C ARG A 67 6.23 -4.34 11.19
N ARG A 68 5.94 -3.68 12.31
CA ARG A 68 6.57 -4.00 13.60
C ARG A 68 6.32 -5.46 13.96
N THR A 69 5.04 -5.87 13.93
CA THR A 69 4.65 -7.26 14.14
C THR A 69 5.33 -8.21 13.16
N LEU A 70 5.47 -7.86 11.88
CA LEU A 70 6.20 -8.68 10.92
C LEU A 70 7.66 -8.89 11.36
N PHE A 71 8.39 -7.82 11.68
CA PHE A 71 9.78 -7.92 12.12
C PHE A 71 9.93 -8.71 13.43
N ASP A 72 9.00 -8.56 14.36
CA ASP A 72 8.98 -9.35 15.60
C ASP A 72 8.79 -10.84 15.29
N LEU A 73 7.87 -11.19 14.38
CA LEU A 73 7.68 -12.56 13.91
C LEU A 73 8.92 -13.09 13.20
N LEU A 74 9.56 -12.29 12.33
CA LEU A 74 10.79 -12.69 11.67
C LEU A 74 11.91 -12.99 12.67
N HIS A 75 12.02 -12.19 13.73
CA HIS A 75 12.97 -12.43 14.79
C HIS A 75 12.70 -13.76 15.51
N GLU A 76 11.45 -14.04 15.88
CA GLU A 76 11.08 -15.34 16.46
C GLU A 76 11.39 -16.51 15.51
N GLY A 77 11.10 -16.33 14.21
CA GLY A 77 11.33 -17.33 13.18
C GLY A 77 12.80 -17.66 12.98
N LEU A 78 13.68 -16.66 12.99
CA LEU A 78 15.12 -16.86 12.91
C LEU A 78 15.70 -17.53 14.18
N ASN A 79 15.01 -17.40 15.31
CA ASN A 79 15.33 -18.12 16.55
C ASN A 79 14.76 -19.55 16.61
N GLY A 80 14.20 -20.05 15.49
CA GLY A 80 13.72 -21.43 15.37
C GLY A 80 12.27 -21.66 15.82
N VAL A 81 11.52 -20.59 16.10
CA VAL A 81 10.08 -20.69 16.38
C VAL A 81 9.31 -20.87 15.07
N SER A 82 8.30 -21.75 15.05
CA SER A 82 7.41 -21.84 13.90
C SER A 82 6.52 -20.60 13.82
N ILE A 83 6.61 -19.86 12.70
CA ILE A 83 5.89 -18.60 12.49
C ILE A 83 4.84 -18.67 11.38
N VAL A 84 4.66 -19.83 10.73
CA VAL A 84 3.79 -19.96 9.54
C VAL A 84 2.35 -19.56 9.85
N GLU A 85 1.77 -20.08 10.94
CA GLU A 85 0.41 -19.72 11.35
C GLU A 85 0.28 -18.24 11.72
N LYS A 86 1.27 -17.68 12.42
CA LYS A 86 1.30 -16.25 12.79
C LYS A 86 1.42 -15.34 11.56
N LEU A 87 2.16 -15.78 10.53
CA LEU A 87 2.24 -15.09 9.24
C LEU A 87 0.89 -15.09 8.52
N ILE A 88 0.14 -16.21 8.56
CA ILE A 88 -1.22 -16.30 7.99
C ILE A 88 -2.18 -15.35 8.71
N GLU A 89 -2.12 -15.30 10.04
CA GLU A 89 -2.93 -14.35 10.82
C GLU A 89 -2.60 -12.90 10.44
N LEU A 90 -1.32 -12.56 10.35
CA LEU A 90 -0.88 -11.23 9.96
C LEU A 90 -1.30 -10.88 8.52
N GLU A 91 -1.19 -11.82 7.58
CA GLU A 91 -1.65 -11.68 6.20
C GLU A 91 -3.14 -11.31 6.15
N ASN A 92 -3.97 -12.05 6.89
CA ASN A 92 -5.42 -11.81 6.94
C ASN A 92 -5.75 -10.43 7.53
N LEU A 93 -5.02 -10.00 8.55
CA LEU A 93 -5.17 -8.66 9.14
C LEU A 93 -4.81 -7.56 8.13
N VAL A 94 -3.68 -7.72 7.44
CA VAL A 94 -3.21 -6.77 6.42
C VAL A 94 -4.17 -6.71 5.23
N LEU A 95 -4.68 -7.87 4.77
CA LEU A 95 -5.67 -7.96 3.69
C LEU A 95 -6.99 -7.28 4.05
N LYS A 96 -7.46 -7.47 5.29
CA LYS A 96 -8.68 -6.83 5.80
C LYS A 96 -8.53 -5.31 5.82
N GLU A 97 -7.39 -4.80 6.27
CA GLU A 97 -7.13 -3.36 6.26
C GLU A 97 -6.98 -2.81 4.84
N CYS A 98 -6.38 -3.58 3.94
CA CYS A 98 -6.31 -3.24 2.52
C CYS A 98 -7.71 -3.12 1.91
N HIS A 99 -8.59 -4.10 2.13
CA HIS A 99 -9.98 -4.05 1.69
C HIS A 99 -10.72 -2.84 2.24
N ARG A 100 -10.58 -2.57 3.54
CA ARG A 100 -11.19 -1.39 4.17
C ARG A 100 -10.73 -0.08 3.52
N ASN A 101 -9.45 0.01 3.14
CA ASN A 101 -8.93 1.19 2.46
C ASN A 101 -9.41 1.30 1.01
N LEU A 102 -9.52 0.17 0.30
CA LEU A 102 -10.10 0.13 -1.04
C LEU A 102 -11.57 0.53 -1.05
N GLU A 103 -12.37 0.06 -0.08
CA GLU A 103 -13.77 0.46 0.05
C GLU A 103 -13.91 1.97 0.27
N LYS A 104 -13.10 2.54 1.18
CA LYS A 104 -13.08 4.00 1.40
C LYS A 104 -12.73 4.77 0.12
N LEU A 105 -11.74 4.31 -0.64
CA LEU A 105 -11.35 4.96 -1.90
C LEU A 105 -12.44 4.83 -2.96
N THR A 106 -13.08 3.66 -3.05
CA THR A 106 -14.20 3.38 -3.96
C THR A 106 -15.40 4.28 -3.67
N LEU A 107 -15.66 4.63 -2.41
CA LEU A 107 -16.72 5.57 -2.05
C LEU A 107 -16.43 7.01 -2.49
N VAL A 108 -15.16 7.41 -2.53
CA VAL A 108 -14.74 8.80 -2.84
C VAL A 108 -14.52 9.00 -4.34
N LEU A 109 -14.14 7.94 -5.07
CA LEU A 109 -13.84 7.99 -6.49
C LEU A 109 -14.95 8.62 -7.36
N PRO A 110 -16.24 8.26 -7.18
CA PRO A 110 -17.34 8.80 -7.97
C PRO A 110 -17.46 10.32 -7.82
N TYR A 111 -17.32 10.84 -6.60
CA TYR A 111 -17.38 12.27 -6.35
C TYR A 111 -16.22 13.03 -6.99
N LYS A 112 -15.01 12.45 -6.95
CA LYS A 112 -13.86 13.02 -7.65
C LYS A 112 -14.02 13.02 -9.17
N GLY A 113 -14.73 12.04 -9.74
CA GLY A 113 -15.05 11.99 -11.17
C GLY A 113 -16.21 12.92 -11.56
N LEU A 114 -17.21 13.09 -10.70
CA LEU A 114 -18.37 13.95 -10.95
C LEU A 114 -18.02 15.44 -10.96
N LEU A 115 -17.09 15.89 -10.13
CA LEU A 115 -16.69 17.30 -10.05
C LEU A 115 -16.19 17.87 -11.40
N PRO A 116 -15.18 17.27 -12.08
CA PRO A 116 -14.75 17.75 -13.40
C PRO A 116 -15.84 17.58 -14.46
N LEU A 117 -16.65 16.52 -14.38
CA LEU A 117 -17.77 16.33 -15.30
C LEU A 117 -18.79 17.47 -15.19
N MET A 118 -19.17 17.86 -13.96
CA MET A 118 -20.07 18.98 -13.71
C MET A 118 -19.49 20.31 -14.18
N LEU A 119 -18.18 20.52 -14.00
CA LEU A 119 -17.49 21.72 -14.46
C LEU A 119 -17.52 21.85 -15.99
N CYS A 120 -17.52 20.74 -16.73
CA CYS A 120 -17.70 20.75 -18.18
C CYS A 120 -19.17 20.85 -18.61
N MET A 121 -20.11 20.22 -17.90
CA MET A 121 -21.52 20.23 -18.26
C MET A 121 -22.21 21.58 -17.99
N PHE A 122 -21.84 22.26 -16.91
CA PHE A 122 -22.50 23.50 -16.50
C PHE A 122 -22.33 24.65 -17.51
N PRO A 123 -21.13 24.94 -18.04
CA PRO A 123 -20.94 25.95 -19.08
C PRO A 123 -21.66 25.59 -20.38
N ALA A 124 -21.67 24.31 -20.76
CA ALA A 124 -22.37 23.85 -21.96
C ALA A 124 -23.87 24.08 -21.85
N LEU A 125 -24.47 23.79 -20.68
CA LEU A 125 -25.87 24.09 -20.40
C LEU A 125 -26.18 25.59 -20.44
N ILE A 126 -25.31 26.42 -19.83
CA ILE A 126 -25.43 27.89 -19.90
C ILE A 126 -25.43 28.36 -21.35
N LEU A 127 -24.51 27.87 -22.17
CA LEU A 127 -24.38 28.26 -23.58
C LEU A 127 -25.60 27.83 -24.39
N ILE A 128 -26.16 26.65 -24.13
CA ILE A 128 -27.40 26.18 -24.79
C ILE A 128 -28.60 27.07 -24.41
N VAL A 129 -28.74 27.44 -23.14
CA VAL A 129 -29.90 28.22 -22.66
C VAL A 129 -29.79 29.70 -23.02
N LEU A 130 -28.61 30.31 -22.84
CA LEU A 130 -28.39 31.74 -23.11
C LEU A 130 -27.96 32.02 -24.55
N GLY A 131 -27.52 31.02 -25.30
CA GLY A 131 -27.08 31.17 -26.69
C GLY A 131 -28.10 31.90 -27.58
N PRO A 132 -29.39 31.49 -27.59
CA PRO A 132 -30.42 32.19 -28.34
C PRO A 132 -30.63 33.65 -27.90
N VAL A 133 -30.57 33.92 -26.59
CA VAL A 133 -30.71 35.27 -26.03
C VAL A 133 -29.55 36.16 -26.47
N PHE A 134 -28.32 35.64 -26.46
CA PHE A 134 -27.15 36.35 -26.99
C PHE A 134 -27.26 36.61 -28.49
N TYR A 135 -27.82 35.66 -29.25
CA TYR A 135 -28.02 35.81 -30.69
C TYR A 135 -28.99 36.95 -31.00
N GLU A 136 -30.17 36.97 -30.35
CA GLU A 136 -31.15 38.06 -30.52
C GLU A 136 -30.58 39.42 -30.08
N PHE A 137 -29.84 39.47 -28.97
CA PHE A 137 -29.22 40.72 -28.51
C PHE A 137 -28.20 41.28 -29.51
N MET A 138 -27.41 40.40 -30.15
CA MET A 138 -26.43 40.80 -31.16
C MET A 138 -27.09 41.25 -32.46
N GLU A 139 -28.23 40.65 -32.83
CA GLU A 139 -29.00 41.07 -34.01
C GLU A 139 -29.63 42.46 -33.83
N VAL A 140 -30.06 42.80 -32.61
CA VAL A 140 -30.63 44.14 -32.29
C VAL A 140 -29.57 45.25 -32.23
N LEU A 141 -28.32 44.91 -31.93
CA LEU A 141 -27.20 45.86 -31.78
C LEU A 141 -26.48 46.19 -33.09
N ASN A 142 -26.74 45.43 -34.16
CA ASN A 142 -26.17 45.57 -35.50
C ASN A 142 -27.14 46.30 -36.43
#